data_AF-A0A7F8Q247-F1
#
_entry.id   AF-A0A7F8Q247-F1
#
_cell.length_a   1.000
_cell.length_b   1.000
_cell.length_c   1.000
_cell.angle_alpha   90.00
_cell.angle_beta   90.00
_cell.angle_gamma   90.00
#
_symmetry.space_group_name_H-M   'P 1'
#
loop_
_entity.id
_entity.type
_entity.pdbx_description
1 polymer ?
#
loop_
_entity_poly.entity_id
_entity_poly.type
_entity_poly.pdbx_seq_one_letter_code
_entity_poly.pdbx_strand_id
1 'polypeptide(L)'
;MIKRIVYSLTSSLMFRIFGILLIFVDLSLIIIDLLVTESTMFIPLEYRSISLAIALFFFVDVLLRVYVEGIQQYFSDILNYLDAVIIVVTLLVDMIYMFYDFTSLQTIPRLTILFRPLRLIILIRVFHLAHQKRHLEKLARRMVSGNKRRYKKDGFDLDLTYVTERIIAMSFPSSGKKSFYRNPIKEVARFLDTKHQDHYQVYNLCSEGAYDPKYFHYRVQRIMIDDHNVPTLSEMVAFTKEVDKWMAQDDENIVVIHCKGGKGRTGTMICAYLIASEIFITAEESLYYFGERRTDKSTSTKFQGVETPSQNRYVGYFADVKNIYNMTLPPRKTLKIKKIVIYSIHGVGKGNGNDLKVQIIMQHKIVFFCSASKNCWILHDVEADSVIIHLSNCPPLYDDVKVQFLSSSVSNQETTYASVLVWSFERF
;
A
#
# COMPACT_ATOMS: atom_id res chain seq x y z
N MET A 1 -23.04 -17.55 -9.05
CA MET A 1 -22.77 -16.10 -9.15
C MET A 1 -23.11 -15.37 -7.85
N ILE A 2 -24.35 -15.47 -7.34
CA ILE A 2 -24.84 -14.78 -6.13
C ILE A 2 -23.99 -15.07 -4.88
N LYS A 3 -23.68 -16.34 -4.58
CA LYS A 3 -22.83 -16.73 -3.43
C LYS A 3 -21.46 -16.04 -3.41
N ARG A 4 -20.87 -15.79 -4.59
CA ARG A 4 -19.58 -15.09 -4.74
C ARG A 4 -19.72 -13.58 -4.46
N ILE A 5 -20.83 -12.98 -4.86
CA ILE A 5 -21.15 -11.57 -4.58
C ILE A 5 -21.39 -11.39 -3.08
N VAL A 6 -22.19 -12.27 -2.46
CA VAL A 6 -22.46 -12.24 -1.02
C VAL A 6 -21.19 -12.46 -0.20
N TYR A 7 -20.33 -13.40 -0.59
CA TYR A 7 -19.02 -13.57 0.03
C TYR A 7 -18.16 -12.30 -0.12
N SER A 8 -18.12 -11.69 -1.31
CA SER A 8 -17.37 -10.44 -1.53
C SER A 8 -17.87 -9.29 -0.67
N LEU A 9 -19.18 -9.19 -0.46
CA LEU A 9 -19.80 -8.16 0.37
C LEU A 9 -19.47 -8.37 1.86
N THR A 10 -19.76 -9.56 2.38
CA THR A 10 -19.56 -9.92 3.80
C THR A 10 -18.10 -10.00 4.20
N SER A 11 -17.19 -10.24 3.26
CA SER A 11 -15.73 -10.21 3.50
C SER A 11 -15.08 -8.86 3.21
N SER A 12 -15.85 -7.86 2.75
CA SER A 12 -15.30 -6.54 2.48
C SER A 12 -14.91 -5.82 3.77
N LEU A 13 -13.77 -5.12 3.74
CA LEU A 13 -13.29 -4.34 4.88
C LEU A 13 -14.30 -3.26 5.28
N MET A 14 -14.94 -2.61 4.31
CA MET A 14 -15.92 -1.56 4.56
C MET A 14 -17.13 -2.10 5.32
N PHE A 15 -17.69 -3.24 4.90
CA PHE A 15 -18.80 -3.87 5.58
C PHE A 15 -18.44 -4.28 7.02
N ARG A 16 -17.22 -4.80 7.23
CA ARG A 16 -16.73 -5.15 8.57
C ARG A 16 -16.54 -3.92 9.46
N ILE A 17 -15.89 -2.86 8.96
CA ILE A 17 -15.71 -1.60 9.71
C ILE A 17 -17.06 -0.97 10.06
N PHE A 18 -18.01 -1.00 9.13
CA PHE A 18 -19.36 -0.52 9.38
C PHE A 18 -20.05 -1.31 10.50
N GLY A 19 -19.97 -2.65 10.48
CA GLY A 19 -20.45 -3.49 11.57
C GLY A 19 -19.80 -3.14 12.93
N ILE A 20 -18.50 -2.85 12.95
CA ILE A 20 -17.80 -2.40 14.18
C ILE A 20 -18.38 -1.08 14.69
N LEU A 21 -18.56 -0.10 13.79
CA LEU A 21 -19.11 1.20 14.15
C LEU A 21 -20.52 1.05 14.75
N LEU A 22 -21.36 0.20 14.17
CA LEU A 22 -22.69 -0.06 14.69
C LEU A 22 -22.66 -0.66 16.11
N ILE A 23 -21.71 -1.55 16.42
CA ILE A 23 -21.54 -2.06 17.80
C ILE A 23 -21.24 -0.92 18.78
N PHE A 24 -20.40 0.05 18.40
CA PHE A 24 -20.11 1.20 19.27
C PHE A 24 -21.29 2.15 19.44
N VAL A 25 -22.08 2.35 18.38
CA VAL A 25 -23.34 3.11 18.47
C VAL A 25 -24.30 2.41 19.43
N ASP A 26 -24.51 1.11 19.25
CA ASP A 26 -25.40 0.29 20.07
C ASP A 26 -24.97 0.28 21.55
N LEU A 27 -23.67 0.14 21.80
CA LEU A 27 -23.10 0.26 23.14
C LEU A 27 -23.39 1.63 23.77
N SER A 28 -23.27 2.70 22.98
CA SER A 28 -23.58 4.07 23.44
C SER A 28 -25.06 4.20 23.78
N LEU A 29 -25.96 3.59 23.00
CA LEU A 29 -27.39 3.55 23.29
C LEU A 29 -27.70 2.84 24.60
N ILE A 30 -27.06 1.70 24.85
CA ILE A 30 -27.21 0.94 26.10
C ILE A 30 -26.69 1.75 27.29
N ILE A 31 -25.56 2.45 27.15
CA ILE A 31 -25.02 3.30 28.22
C ILE A 31 -25.96 4.47 28.51
N ILE A 32 -26.51 5.13 27.47
CA ILE A 32 -27.48 6.20 27.63
C ILE A 32 -28.75 5.67 28.32
N ASP A 33 -29.24 4.50 27.91
CA ASP A 33 -30.38 3.82 28.54
C ASP A 33 -30.12 3.54 30.03
N LEU A 34 -28.92 3.08 30.39
CA LEU A 34 -28.55 2.84 31.79
C LEU A 34 -28.42 4.13 32.62
N LEU A 35 -27.89 5.22 32.04
CA LEU A 35 -27.61 6.46 32.76
C LEU A 35 -28.83 7.39 32.91
N VAL A 36 -29.70 7.49 31.91
CA VAL A 36 -30.85 8.41 31.91
C VAL A 36 -31.98 7.94 32.84
N THR A 37 -32.02 6.63 33.11
CA THR A 37 -33.14 5.93 33.74
C THR A 37 -33.33 6.19 35.25
N GLU A 38 -32.45 6.93 35.93
CA GLU A 38 -32.76 7.42 37.29
C GLU A 38 -33.80 8.54 37.30
N SER A 39 -34.14 9.15 36.15
CA SER A 39 -34.96 10.38 36.11
C SER A 39 -36.24 10.30 35.28
N THR A 40 -36.36 9.41 34.28
CA THR A 40 -37.59 9.26 33.47
C THR A 40 -37.83 7.80 33.06
N MET A 41 -39.08 7.31 33.15
CA MET A 41 -39.46 5.93 32.81
C MET A 41 -39.50 5.63 31.29
N PHE A 42 -39.10 6.55 30.41
CA PHE A 42 -39.41 6.45 28.97
C PHE A 42 -38.19 6.70 28.07
N ILE A 43 -37.82 5.70 27.27
CA ILE A 43 -36.82 5.83 26.20
C ILE A 43 -37.51 6.38 24.96
N PRO A 44 -36.99 7.45 24.32
CA PRO A 44 -37.55 7.97 23.07
C PRO A 44 -37.65 6.90 21.98
N LEU A 45 -38.71 6.97 21.17
CA LEU A 45 -38.98 6.03 20.06
C LEU A 45 -37.81 5.98 19.05
N GLU A 46 -37.10 7.09 18.88
CA GLU A 46 -35.95 7.22 17.99
C GLU A 46 -34.81 6.25 18.35
N TYR A 47 -34.41 6.21 19.63
CA TYR A 47 -33.33 5.33 20.09
C TYR A 47 -33.70 3.85 19.93
N ARG A 48 -34.96 3.50 20.20
CA ARG A 48 -35.47 2.13 20.01
C ARG A 48 -35.49 1.72 18.55
N SER A 49 -35.87 2.62 17.66
CA SER A 49 -35.85 2.39 16.21
C SER A 49 -34.44 2.18 15.69
N ILE A 50 -33.47 2.97 16.19
CA ILE A 50 -32.04 2.79 15.86
C ILE A 50 -31.54 1.44 16.37
N SER A 51 -31.83 1.06 17.62
CA SER A 51 -31.46 -0.25 18.19
C SER A 51 -32.00 -1.41 17.33
N LEU A 52 -33.29 -1.36 16.98
CA LEU A 52 -33.91 -2.38 16.13
C LEU A 52 -33.24 -2.45 14.73
N ALA A 53 -32.92 -1.30 14.13
CA ALA A 53 -32.23 -1.27 12.84
C ALA A 53 -30.83 -1.90 12.91
N ILE A 54 -30.10 -1.66 14.00
CA ILE A 54 -28.80 -2.28 14.27
C ILE A 54 -28.95 -3.79 14.45
N ALA A 55 -29.91 -4.25 15.26
CA ALA A 55 -30.19 -5.67 15.46
C ALA A 55 -30.55 -6.38 14.14
N LEU A 56 -31.37 -5.74 13.29
CA LEU A 56 -31.74 -6.25 11.97
C LEU A 56 -30.54 -6.34 11.02
N PHE A 57 -29.68 -5.31 10.96
CA PHE A 57 -28.46 -5.34 10.16
C PHE A 57 -27.61 -6.57 10.50
N PHE A 58 -27.46 -6.84 11.79
CA PHE A 58 -26.65 -7.93 12.28
C PHE A 58 -27.28 -9.31 12.09
N PHE A 59 -28.60 -9.40 12.20
CA PHE A 59 -29.34 -10.60 11.85
C PHE A 59 -29.15 -10.95 10.37
N VAL A 60 -29.25 -9.95 9.48
CA VAL A 60 -28.97 -10.10 8.06
C VAL A 60 -27.51 -10.53 7.83
N ASP A 61 -26.53 -9.91 8.50
CA ASP A 61 -25.12 -10.33 8.40
C ASP A 61 -24.91 -11.81 8.76
N VAL A 62 -25.49 -12.31 9.85
CA VAL A 62 -25.44 -13.74 10.20
C VAL A 62 -26.05 -14.61 9.12
N LEU A 63 -27.23 -14.25 8.62
CA LEU A 63 -27.89 -15.01 7.54
C LEU A 63 -27.02 -15.06 6.28
N LEU A 64 -26.39 -13.94 5.90
CA LEU A 64 -25.48 -13.90 4.77
C LEU A 64 -24.23 -14.76 5.01
N ARG A 65 -23.66 -14.76 6.22
CA ARG A 65 -22.53 -15.62 6.58
C ARG A 65 -22.90 -17.11 6.54
N VAL A 66 -24.04 -17.48 7.12
CA VAL A 66 -24.58 -18.86 7.06
C VAL A 66 -24.83 -19.31 5.62
N TYR A 67 -25.37 -18.43 4.77
CA TYR A 67 -25.59 -18.72 3.36
C TYR A 67 -24.27 -18.98 2.60
N VAL A 68 -23.21 -18.25 2.94
CA VAL A 68 -21.90 -18.38 2.30
C VAL A 68 -21.11 -19.59 2.81
N GLU A 69 -21.02 -19.76 4.13
CA GLU A 69 -20.22 -20.82 4.76
C GLU A 69 -20.95 -22.17 4.76
N GLY A 70 -22.28 -22.15 4.74
CA GLY A 70 -23.14 -23.33 4.90
C GLY A 70 -23.47 -23.58 6.38
N ILE A 71 -24.71 -24.02 6.64
CA ILE A 71 -25.26 -24.16 8.00
C ILE A 71 -24.37 -25.03 8.89
N GLN A 72 -24.01 -26.24 8.44
CA GLN A 72 -23.19 -27.17 9.23
C GLN A 72 -21.79 -26.61 9.55
N GLN A 73 -21.15 -25.95 8.59
CA GLN A 73 -19.81 -25.39 8.77
C GLN A 73 -19.84 -24.17 9.68
N TYR A 74 -20.79 -23.25 9.49
CA TYR A 74 -20.91 -22.03 10.28
C TYR A 74 -21.13 -22.34 11.77
N PHE A 75 -22.06 -23.25 12.07
CA PHE A 75 -22.40 -23.62 13.45
C PHE A 75 -21.46 -24.66 14.08
N SER A 76 -20.44 -25.12 13.36
CA SER A 76 -19.35 -25.91 13.96
C SER A 76 -18.42 -25.07 14.82
N ASP A 77 -18.34 -23.76 14.54
CA ASP A 77 -17.56 -22.81 15.34
C ASP A 77 -18.40 -22.29 16.53
N ILE A 78 -17.89 -22.51 17.73
CA ILE A 78 -18.56 -22.15 19.00
C ILE A 78 -18.83 -20.63 19.07
N LEU A 79 -17.90 -19.80 18.59
CA LEU A 79 -18.03 -18.35 18.64
C LEU A 79 -19.08 -17.85 17.64
N ASN A 80 -19.19 -18.47 16.46
CA ASN A 80 -20.24 -18.17 15.49
C ASN A 80 -21.62 -18.59 16.01
N TYR A 81 -21.72 -19.77 16.63
CA TYR A 81 -22.95 -20.23 17.27
C TYR A 81 -23.42 -19.25 18.35
N LEU A 82 -22.51 -18.86 19.26
CA LEU A 82 -22.82 -17.89 20.30
C LEU A 82 -23.22 -16.52 19.71
N ASP A 83 -22.51 -15.99 18.70
CA ASP A 83 -22.84 -14.73 18.02
C ASP A 83 -24.27 -14.77 17.44
N ALA A 84 -24.64 -15.87 16.77
CA ALA A 84 -25.97 -16.04 16.20
C ALA A 84 -27.08 -16.08 17.26
N VAL A 85 -26.87 -16.80 18.37
CA VAL A 85 -27.82 -16.85 19.50
C VAL A 85 -28.02 -15.46 20.07
N ILE A 86 -26.91 -14.73 20.31
CA ILE A 86 -26.96 -13.38 20.86
C ILE A 86 -27.79 -12.47 19.95
N ILE A 87 -27.55 -12.49 18.64
CA ILE A 87 -28.23 -11.62 17.67
C ILE A 87 -29.73 -11.90 17.61
N VAL A 88 -30.12 -13.19 17.65
CA VAL A 88 -31.53 -13.58 17.69
C VAL A 88 -32.18 -13.10 18.98
N VAL A 89 -31.53 -13.31 20.13
CA VAL A 89 -32.05 -12.86 21.42
C VAL A 89 -32.19 -11.34 21.47
N THR A 90 -31.18 -10.59 21.00
CA THR A 90 -31.24 -9.12 20.98
C THR A 90 -32.33 -8.60 20.05
N LEU A 91 -32.52 -9.23 18.89
CA LEU A 91 -33.59 -8.86 17.95
C LEU A 91 -34.98 -9.09 18.57
N LEU A 92 -35.18 -10.22 19.24
CA LEU A 92 -36.44 -10.52 19.92
C LEU A 92 -36.72 -9.53 21.06
N VAL A 93 -35.70 -9.20 21.86
CA VAL A 93 -35.81 -8.19 22.92
C VAL A 93 -36.21 -6.84 22.34
N ASP A 94 -35.55 -6.37 21.27
CA ASP A 94 -35.87 -5.09 20.64
C ASP A 94 -37.26 -5.06 19.98
N MET A 95 -37.68 -6.17 19.37
CA MET A 95 -39.06 -6.31 18.89
C MET A 95 -40.06 -6.20 20.05
N ILE A 96 -39.83 -6.90 21.17
CA ILE A 96 -40.71 -6.82 22.35
C ILE A 96 -40.81 -5.38 22.85
N TYR A 97 -39.71 -4.62 22.94
CA TYR A 97 -39.73 -3.21 23.34
C TYR A 97 -40.49 -2.31 22.38
N MET A 98 -40.46 -2.59 21.08
CA MET A 98 -41.22 -1.85 20.06
C MET A 98 -42.72 -2.14 20.13
N PHE A 99 -43.10 -3.41 20.33
CA PHE A 99 -44.50 -3.81 20.44
C PHE A 99 -45.15 -3.43 21.77
N TYR A 100 -44.38 -3.41 22.87
CA TYR A 100 -44.88 -3.05 24.22
C TYR A 100 -45.52 -1.65 24.27
N ASP A 101 -45.04 -0.71 23.45
CA ASP A 101 -45.56 0.68 23.41
C ASP A 101 -46.80 0.82 22.51
N PHE A 102 -46.95 -0.07 21.52
CA PHE A 102 -48.09 -0.07 20.59
C PHE A 102 -49.33 -0.79 21.14
N THR A 103 -49.11 -1.80 21.98
CA THR A 103 -50.20 -2.55 22.64
C THR A 103 -50.57 -1.93 23.98
N SER A 104 -51.83 -2.01 24.37
CA SER A 104 -52.36 -1.57 25.68
C SER A 104 -51.88 -2.45 26.86
N LEU A 105 -50.61 -2.89 26.83
CA LEU A 105 -49.91 -3.67 27.86
C LEU A 105 -49.18 -2.76 28.87
N GLN A 106 -49.56 -1.48 28.96
CA GLN A 106 -48.97 -0.48 29.87
C GLN A 106 -49.08 -0.84 31.37
N THR A 107 -49.83 -1.88 31.73
CA THR A 107 -50.11 -2.28 33.11
C THR A 107 -49.00 -3.05 33.83
N ILE A 108 -47.90 -3.48 33.16
CA ILE A 108 -46.80 -4.22 33.82
C ILE A 108 -45.41 -3.61 33.54
N PRO A 109 -45.07 -2.46 34.16
CA PRO A 109 -43.76 -1.81 34.02
C PRO A 109 -42.57 -2.66 34.52
N ARG A 110 -42.81 -3.83 35.13
CA ARG A 110 -41.76 -4.73 35.63
C ARG A 110 -41.06 -5.55 34.54
N LEU A 111 -41.72 -5.82 33.42
CA LEU A 111 -41.16 -6.64 32.33
C LEU A 111 -40.03 -5.92 31.58
N THR A 112 -40.15 -4.60 31.37
CA THR A 112 -39.10 -3.79 30.73
C THR A 112 -37.83 -3.70 31.58
N ILE A 113 -37.93 -3.84 32.90
CA ILE A 113 -36.77 -3.89 33.81
C ILE A 113 -36.06 -5.25 33.71
N LEU A 114 -36.81 -6.33 33.46
CA LEU A 114 -36.27 -7.69 33.36
C LEU A 114 -35.44 -7.92 32.08
N PHE A 115 -35.83 -7.29 30.97
CA PHE A 115 -35.13 -7.43 29.68
C PHE A 115 -33.94 -6.48 29.50
N ARG A 116 -33.79 -5.46 30.36
CA ARG A 116 -32.66 -4.51 30.32
C ARG A 116 -31.29 -5.18 30.44
N PRO A 117 -31.03 -6.08 31.41
CA PRO A 117 -29.74 -6.74 31.53
C PRO A 117 -29.43 -7.66 30.35
N LEU A 118 -30.44 -8.18 29.63
CA LEU A 118 -30.20 -8.99 28.43
C LEU A 118 -29.53 -8.18 27.31
N ARG A 119 -29.68 -6.85 27.27
CA ARG A 119 -28.95 -6.00 26.31
C ARG A 119 -27.45 -5.98 26.56
N LEU A 120 -26.99 -6.26 27.78
CA LEU A 120 -25.56 -6.38 28.09
C LEU A 120 -24.91 -7.60 27.43
N ILE A 121 -25.69 -8.57 26.96
CA ILE A 121 -25.19 -9.71 26.18
C ILE A 121 -24.52 -9.22 24.88
N ILE A 122 -24.88 -8.05 24.36
CA ILE A 122 -24.22 -7.43 23.20
C ILE A 122 -22.74 -7.13 23.46
N LEU A 123 -22.32 -6.99 24.73
CA LEU A 123 -20.91 -6.83 25.09
C LEU A 123 -20.08 -8.07 24.74
N ILE A 124 -20.68 -9.27 24.76
CA ILE A 124 -20.02 -10.51 24.32
C ILE A 124 -19.65 -10.41 22.84
N ARG A 125 -20.42 -9.65 22.06
CA ARG A 125 -20.12 -9.39 20.66
C ARG A 125 -18.86 -8.58 20.45
N VAL A 126 -18.53 -7.68 21.38
CA VAL A 126 -17.24 -6.96 21.37
C VAL A 126 -16.08 -7.96 21.47
N PHE A 127 -16.23 -9.03 22.26
CA PHE A 127 -15.25 -10.12 22.34
C PHE A 127 -15.19 -10.96 21.06
N HIS A 128 -16.34 -11.32 20.47
CA HIS A 128 -16.38 -12.00 19.17
C HIS A 128 -15.70 -11.14 18.07
N LEU A 129 -15.93 -9.84 18.07
CA LEU A 129 -15.31 -8.91 17.15
C LEU A 129 -13.80 -8.77 17.39
N ALA A 130 -13.37 -8.73 18.66
CA ALA A 130 -11.95 -8.75 19.02
C ALA A 130 -11.26 -10.02 18.49
N HIS A 131 -11.98 -11.15 18.45
CA HIS A 131 -11.50 -12.37 17.78
C HIS A 131 -11.43 -12.19 16.24
N GLN A 132 -12.44 -11.59 15.62
CA GLN A 132 -12.46 -11.28 14.18
C GLN A 132 -11.40 -10.24 13.75
N LYS A 133 -10.84 -9.46 14.67
CA LYS A 133 -9.74 -8.50 14.39
C LYS A 133 -8.59 -9.13 13.60
N ARG A 134 -8.23 -10.38 13.92
CA ARG A 134 -7.16 -11.12 13.21
C ARG A 134 -7.50 -11.37 11.74
N HIS A 135 -8.77 -11.63 11.44
CA HIS A 135 -9.24 -11.77 10.06
C HIS A 135 -9.21 -10.42 9.34
N LEU A 136 -9.61 -9.34 10.02
CA LEU A 136 -9.61 -7.99 9.46
C LEU A 136 -8.20 -7.52 9.09
N GLU A 137 -7.22 -7.78 9.95
CA GLU A 137 -5.80 -7.54 9.67
C GLU A 137 -5.32 -8.28 8.41
N LYS A 138 -5.66 -9.57 8.29
CA LYS A 138 -5.31 -10.37 7.10
C LYS A 138 -5.94 -9.80 5.84
N LEU A 139 -7.21 -9.39 5.89
CA LEU A 139 -7.92 -8.78 4.75
C LEU A 139 -7.32 -7.43 4.37
N ALA A 140 -7.04 -6.56 5.35
CA ALA A 140 -6.40 -5.26 5.13
C ALA A 140 -5.03 -5.42 4.45
N ARG A 141 -4.20 -6.33 4.94
CA ARG A 141 -2.89 -6.65 4.34
C ARG A 141 -3.03 -7.17 2.91
N ARG A 142 -4.02 -8.01 2.62
CA ARG A 142 -4.28 -8.55 1.28
C ARG A 142 -4.69 -7.45 0.29
N MET A 143 -5.57 -6.54 0.70
CA MET A 143 -5.98 -5.43 -0.16
C MET A 143 -4.82 -4.50 -0.48
N VAL A 144 -3.98 -4.16 0.50
CA VAL A 144 -2.80 -3.30 0.28
C VAL A 144 -1.76 -3.99 -0.59
N SER A 145 -1.63 -5.31 -0.51
CA SER A 145 -0.76 -6.06 -1.42
C SER A 145 -1.34 -6.21 -2.83
N GLY A 146 -2.65 -6.07 -3.03
CA GLY A 146 -3.29 -6.39 -4.30
C GLY A 146 -2.96 -7.82 -4.75
N ASN A 147 -2.64 -8.00 -6.02
CA ASN A 147 -2.24 -9.28 -6.63
C ASN A 147 -0.72 -9.51 -6.64
N LYS A 148 0.01 -8.94 -5.67
CA LYS A 148 1.41 -9.29 -5.46
C LYS A 148 1.52 -10.70 -4.89
N ARG A 149 2.56 -11.44 -5.31
CA ARG A 149 2.84 -12.79 -4.81
C ARG A 149 3.23 -12.73 -3.33
N ARG A 150 2.35 -13.20 -2.45
CA ARG A 150 2.58 -13.25 -0.99
C ARG A 150 3.16 -14.59 -0.58
N TYR A 151 4.00 -14.59 0.45
CA TYR A 151 4.42 -15.82 1.12
C TYR A 151 3.32 -16.28 2.08
N LYS A 152 2.72 -17.44 1.81
CA LYS A 152 1.61 -18.04 2.58
C LYS A 152 1.90 -19.49 2.96
N LYS A 153 3.04 -19.76 3.58
CA LYS A 153 3.50 -21.10 3.99
C LYS A 153 4.03 -21.07 5.42
N ASP A 154 4.14 -22.22 6.07
CA ASP A 154 4.79 -22.39 7.38
C ASP A 154 4.29 -21.45 8.49
N GLY A 155 3.00 -21.12 8.46
CA GLY A 155 2.40 -20.20 9.44
C GLY A 155 2.70 -18.71 9.20
N PHE A 156 3.25 -18.34 8.05
CA PHE A 156 3.50 -16.95 7.65
C PHE A 156 2.50 -16.49 6.57
N ASP A 157 2.01 -15.24 6.65
CA ASP A 157 1.27 -14.54 5.59
C ASP A 157 1.88 -13.14 5.40
N LEU A 158 2.93 -13.06 4.60
CA LEU A 158 3.73 -11.83 4.39
C LEU A 158 3.70 -11.40 2.93
N ASP A 159 3.67 -10.09 2.71
CA ASP A 159 3.93 -9.50 1.40
C ASP A 159 5.44 -9.55 1.11
N LEU A 160 5.89 -10.74 0.76
CA LEU A 160 7.27 -11.17 0.60
C LEU A 160 7.32 -12.19 -0.54
N THR A 161 8.32 -12.05 -1.41
CA THR A 161 8.52 -12.90 -2.58
C THR A 161 9.99 -13.25 -2.71
N TYR A 162 10.30 -14.54 -2.83
CA TYR A 162 11.59 -14.99 -3.37
C TYR A 162 11.62 -14.71 -4.86
N VAL A 163 12.41 -13.73 -5.27
CA VAL A 163 12.66 -13.43 -6.70
C VAL A 163 13.53 -14.54 -7.27
N THR A 164 14.61 -14.87 -6.55
CA THR A 164 15.41 -16.09 -6.66
C THR A 164 15.44 -16.78 -5.29
N GLU A 165 16.14 -17.90 -5.16
CA GLU A 165 16.29 -18.61 -3.88
C GLU A 165 17.01 -17.75 -2.82
N ARG A 166 17.94 -16.89 -3.24
CA ARG A 166 18.76 -16.06 -2.34
C ARG A 166 18.44 -14.54 -2.39
N ILE A 167 17.42 -14.14 -3.15
CA ILE A 167 17.00 -12.73 -3.28
C ILE A 167 15.51 -12.59 -2.95
N ILE A 168 15.21 -11.83 -1.90
CA ILE A 168 13.85 -11.57 -1.45
C ILE A 168 13.44 -10.13 -1.74
N ALA A 169 12.26 -9.96 -2.35
CA ALA A 169 11.56 -8.68 -2.45
C ALA A 169 10.41 -8.65 -1.44
N MET A 170 10.29 -7.59 -0.64
CA MET A 170 9.16 -7.44 0.29
C MET A 170 8.61 -6.02 0.36
N SER A 171 7.41 -5.88 0.94
CA SER A 171 6.89 -4.57 1.34
C SER A 171 7.43 -4.12 2.70
N PHE A 172 7.31 -2.83 2.99
CA PHE A 172 7.87 -2.22 4.19
C PHE A 172 7.45 -2.91 5.51
N PRO A 173 8.41 -3.35 6.35
CA PRO A 173 8.13 -3.93 7.65
C PRO A 173 7.72 -2.82 8.62
N SER A 174 6.50 -2.92 9.14
CA SER A 174 5.85 -1.85 9.89
C SER A 174 5.61 -2.23 11.35
N SER A 175 5.69 -1.23 12.23
CA SER A 175 5.29 -1.32 13.64
C SER A 175 4.02 -0.47 13.90
N GLY A 176 3.45 -0.62 15.09
CA GLY A 176 2.28 0.16 15.55
C GLY A 176 1.06 0.01 14.65
N LYS A 177 0.31 1.10 14.42
CA LYS A 177 -0.95 1.08 13.64
C LYS A 177 -0.74 0.63 12.18
N LYS A 178 0.44 0.86 11.59
CA LYS A 178 0.74 0.52 10.19
C LYS A 178 0.82 -1.00 9.97
N SER A 179 1.17 -1.80 11.00
CA SER A 179 1.22 -3.27 10.90
C SER A 179 -0.16 -3.92 10.73
N PHE A 180 -1.24 -3.16 10.92
CA PHE A 180 -2.60 -3.63 10.65
C PHE A 180 -2.80 -3.96 9.16
N TYR A 181 -2.20 -3.16 8.27
CA TYR A 181 -2.38 -3.29 6.81
C TYR A 181 -1.06 -3.49 6.03
N ARG A 182 0.09 -3.50 6.73
CA ARG A 182 1.42 -3.83 6.19
C ARG A 182 1.99 -5.06 6.89
N ASN A 183 3.16 -5.53 6.43
CA ASN A 183 3.91 -6.59 7.09
C ASN A 183 4.26 -6.18 8.53
N PRO A 184 3.84 -6.94 9.56
CA PRO A 184 4.31 -6.68 10.93
C PRO A 184 5.81 -6.95 11.02
N ILE A 185 6.60 -5.97 11.48
CA ILE A 185 8.06 -6.11 11.53
C ILE A 185 8.52 -7.31 12.36
N LYS A 186 7.83 -7.61 13.47
CA LYS A 186 8.10 -8.79 14.31
C LYS A 186 7.89 -10.11 13.56
N GLU A 187 6.90 -10.18 12.68
CA GLU A 187 6.65 -11.38 11.86
C GLU A 187 7.69 -11.52 10.74
N VAL A 188 8.17 -10.41 10.19
CA VAL A 188 9.27 -10.42 9.21
C VAL A 188 10.58 -10.86 9.88
N ALA A 189 10.90 -10.31 11.05
CA ALA A 189 12.05 -10.74 11.85
C ALA A 189 11.96 -12.24 12.19
N ARG A 190 10.81 -12.69 12.72
CA ARG A 190 10.55 -14.12 12.98
C ARG A 190 10.75 -14.98 11.75
N PHE A 191 10.28 -14.53 10.59
CA PHE A 191 10.45 -15.24 9.32
C PHE A 191 11.92 -15.40 8.96
N LEU A 192 12.68 -14.30 8.96
CA LEU A 192 14.09 -14.30 8.59
C LEU A 192 14.93 -15.10 9.58
N ASP A 193 14.69 -14.94 10.88
CA ASP A 193 15.42 -15.69 11.92
C ASP A 193 15.06 -17.19 11.89
N THR A 194 13.84 -17.57 11.49
CA THR A 194 13.45 -18.99 11.39
C THR A 194 13.99 -19.66 10.12
N LYS A 195 14.12 -18.91 9.02
CA LYS A 195 14.42 -19.47 7.69
C LYS A 195 15.86 -19.27 7.24
N HIS A 196 16.51 -18.21 7.72
CA HIS A 196 17.82 -17.73 7.27
C HIS A 196 18.63 -17.23 8.46
N GLN A 197 18.60 -17.95 9.58
CA GLN A 197 19.24 -17.51 10.81
C GLN A 197 20.70 -17.11 10.52
N ASP A 198 21.05 -15.88 10.86
CA ASP A 198 22.39 -15.30 10.65
C ASP A 198 22.90 -15.14 9.21
N HIS A 199 22.11 -15.58 8.23
CA HIS A 199 22.43 -15.56 6.80
C HIS A 199 21.60 -14.56 6.00
N TYR A 200 21.16 -13.44 6.60
CA TYR A 200 20.43 -12.40 5.85
C TYR A 200 20.95 -10.97 6.06
N GLN A 201 20.94 -10.19 4.99
CA GLN A 201 21.14 -8.73 5.02
C GLN A 201 19.92 -8.00 4.44
N VAL A 202 19.41 -7.00 5.15
CA VAL A 202 18.24 -6.20 4.74
C VAL A 202 18.67 -4.88 4.10
N TYR A 203 18.09 -4.52 2.96
CA TYR A 203 18.25 -3.23 2.30
C TYR A 203 16.93 -2.45 2.30
N ASN A 204 16.92 -1.35 3.05
CA ASN A 204 15.81 -0.41 3.11
C ASN A 204 16.02 0.74 2.11
N LEU A 205 15.20 0.76 1.07
CA LEU A 205 15.26 1.75 -0.01
C LEU A 205 14.39 3.00 0.24
N CYS A 206 13.83 3.16 1.44
CA CYS A 206 12.96 4.29 1.78
C CYS A 206 13.74 5.49 2.32
N SER A 207 13.65 6.63 1.61
CA SER A 207 14.01 7.93 2.18
C SER A 207 13.00 8.38 3.24
N GLU A 208 11.72 8.04 3.06
CA GLU A 208 10.60 8.50 3.88
C GLU A 208 10.39 7.73 5.18
N GLY A 209 11.07 6.60 5.38
CA GLY A 209 10.74 5.66 6.45
C GLY A 209 11.92 4.81 6.92
N ALA A 210 12.06 4.74 8.24
CA ALA A 210 12.99 3.86 8.93
C ALA A 210 12.28 3.12 10.07
N TYR A 211 12.96 2.13 10.62
CA TYR A 211 12.55 1.35 11.79
C TYR A 211 13.81 1.05 12.62
N ASP A 212 13.61 0.58 13.85
CA ASP A 212 14.73 0.19 14.72
C ASP A 212 15.50 -0.99 14.08
N PRO A 213 16.79 -0.84 13.74
CA PRO A 213 17.57 -1.92 13.12
C PRO A 213 17.78 -3.12 14.05
N LYS A 214 17.53 -2.98 15.36
CA LYS A 214 17.58 -4.10 16.33
C LYS A 214 16.67 -5.26 15.96
N TYR A 215 15.55 -5.01 15.27
CA TYR A 215 14.65 -6.08 14.82
C TYR A 215 15.33 -7.07 13.86
N PHE A 216 16.43 -6.66 13.22
CA PHE A 216 17.16 -7.44 12.22
C PHE A 216 18.63 -7.58 12.60
N HIS A 217 18.93 -7.60 13.91
CA HIS A 217 20.29 -7.77 14.43
C HIS A 217 21.31 -6.79 13.85
N TYR A 218 20.87 -5.56 13.57
CA TYR A 218 21.68 -4.51 12.93
C TYR A 218 22.18 -4.84 11.50
N ARG A 219 21.66 -5.91 10.87
CA ARG A 219 21.92 -6.28 9.46
C ARG A 219 21.01 -5.50 8.50
N VAL A 220 21.01 -4.17 8.63
CA VAL A 220 20.17 -3.28 7.81
C VAL A 220 21.02 -2.19 7.16
N GLN A 221 21.06 -2.16 5.84
CA GLN A 221 21.60 -1.07 5.04
C GLN A 221 20.50 -0.16 4.51
N ARG A 222 20.83 1.11 4.28
CA ARG A 222 19.88 2.10 3.77
C ARG A 222 20.41 2.78 2.52
N ILE A 223 19.54 2.87 1.51
CA ILE A 223 19.75 3.66 0.30
C ILE A 223 18.54 4.59 0.16
N MET A 224 18.77 5.89 0.13
CA MET A 224 17.70 6.87 0.26
C MET A 224 17.06 7.18 -1.09
N ILE A 225 16.12 6.34 -1.52
CA ILE A 225 15.42 6.52 -2.80
C ILE A 225 14.01 7.06 -2.54
N ASP A 226 13.72 8.25 -3.06
CA ASP A 226 12.39 8.85 -2.95
C ASP A 226 11.32 8.00 -3.65
N ASP A 227 10.09 8.03 -3.11
CA ASP A 227 8.99 7.25 -3.68
C ASP A 227 8.77 7.62 -5.15
N HIS A 228 8.61 6.62 -6.00
CA HIS A 228 8.51 6.73 -7.47
C HIS A 228 9.72 7.39 -8.19
N ASN A 229 10.84 7.59 -7.51
CA ASN A 229 12.09 8.06 -8.12
C ASN A 229 13.07 6.90 -8.34
N VAL A 230 14.29 7.25 -8.72
CA VAL A 230 15.41 6.36 -9.03
C VAL A 230 16.59 6.64 -8.09
N PRO A 231 17.43 5.64 -7.79
CA PRO A 231 18.75 5.88 -7.20
C PRO A 231 19.64 6.62 -8.21
N THR A 232 20.76 7.17 -7.76
CA THR A 232 21.85 7.55 -8.67
C THR A 232 22.49 6.31 -9.29
N LEU A 233 23.07 6.45 -10.49
CA LEU A 233 23.79 5.33 -11.11
C LEU A 233 24.96 4.84 -10.23
N SER A 234 25.61 5.76 -9.52
CA SER A 234 26.69 5.44 -8.58
C SER A 234 26.23 4.58 -7.40
N GLU A 235 25.05 4.87 -6.84
CA GLU A 235 24.45 4.06 -5.77
C GLU A 235 24.07 2.66 -6.25
N MET A 236 23.63 2.50 -7.50
CA MET A 236 23.36 1.18 -8.08
C MET A 236 24.63 0.32 -8.15
N VAL A 237 25.75 0.91 -8.59
CA VAL A 237 27.05 0.21 -8.65
C VAL A 237 27.55 -0.14 -7.24
N ALA A 238 27.47 0.80 -6.30
CA ALA A 238 27.86 0.56 -4.91
C ALA A 238 27.03 -0.56 -4.27
N PHE A 239 25.70 -0.51 -4.44
CA PHE A 239 24.78 -1.52 -3.94
C PHE A 239 25.10 -2.92 -4.47
N THR A 240 25.27 -3.05 -5.79
CA THR A 240 25.51 -4.37 -6.40
C THR A 240 26.83 -4.98 -5.95
N LYS A 241 27.89 -4.19 -5.78
CA LYS A 241 29.16 -4.63 -5.21
C LYS A 241 29.04 -5.02 -3.73
N GLU A 242 28.25 -4.29 -2.95
CA GLU A 242 28.03 -4.63 -1.54
C GLU A 242 27.25 -5.93 -1.39
N VAL A 243 26.19 -6.12 -2.18
CA VAL A 243 25.41 -7.36 -2.21
C VAL A 243 26.31 -8.52 -2.63
N ASP A 244 27.09 -8.37 -3.70
CA ASP A 244 28.00 -9.43 -4.17
C ASP A 244 28.99 -9.83 -3.07
N LYS A 245 29.61 -8.84 -2.40
CA LYS A 245 30.49 -9.08 -1.26
C LYS A 245 29.81 -9.81 -0.09
N TRP A 246 28.55 -9.49 0.20
CA TRP A 246 27.78 -10.19 1.25
C TRP A 246 27.48 -11.64 0.84
N MET A 247 27.01 -11.82 -0.39
CA MET A 247 26.60 -13.12 -0.93
C MET A 247 27.78 -14.07 -1.11
N ALA A 248 28.99 -13.54 -1.34
CA ALA A 248 30.22 -14.33 -1.46
C ALA A 248 30.82 -14.79 -0.12
N GLN A 249 30.33 -14.27 1.03
CA GLN A 249 30.84 -14.70 2.34
C GLN A 249 30.35 -16.09 2.75
N ASP A 250 29.16 -16.48 2.28
CA ASP A 250 28.54 -17.77 2.59
C ASP A 250 27.51 -18.12 1.50
N ASP A 251 27.43 -19.38 1.11
CA ASP A 251 26.46 -19.85 0.10
C ASP A 251 25.01 -19.84 0.61
N GLU A 252 24.80 -19.84 1.92
CA GLU A 252 23.49 -19.69 2.55
C GLU A 252 23.04 -18.23 2.66
N ASN A 253 23.95 -17.26 2.45
CA ASN A 253 23.61 -15.85 2.58
C ASN A 253 22.55 -15.42 1.56
N ILE A 254 21.53 -14.70 2.04
CA ILE A 254 20.47 -14.11 1.23
C ILE A 254 20.38 -12.60 1.46
N VAL A 255 19.80 -11.89 0.50
CA VAL A 255 19.48 -10.46 0.63
C VAL A 255 17.99 -10.21 0.59
N VAL A 256 17.54 -9.28 1.44
CA VAL A 256 16.14 -8.85 1.54
C VAL A 256 16.05 -7.39 1.17
N ILE A 257 15.46 -7.09 0.00
CA ILE A 257 15.39 -5.73 -0.51
C ILE A 257 13.94 -5.25 -0.45
N HIS A 258 13.73 -4.09 0.14
CA HIS A 258 12.38 -3.55 0.31
C HIS A 258 12.32 -2.04 0.11
N CYS A 259 11.13 -1.59 -0.29
CA CYS A 259 10.73 -0.18 -0.25
C CYS A 259 9.36 -0.10 0.43
N LYS A 260 8.59 0.96 0.18
CA LYS A 260 7.21 1.04 0.67
C LYS A 260 6.37 -0.10 0.13
N GLY A 261 6.28 -0.24 -1.20
CA GLY A 261 5.42 -1.20 -1.88
C GLY A 261 6.06 -2.56 -2.20
N GLY A 262 7.40 -2.64 -2.18
CA GLY A 262 8.13 -3.80 -2.71
C GLY A 262 7.96 -3.99 -4.22
N LYS A 263 7.98 -2.87 -4.97
CA LYS A 263 7.69 -2.79 -6.42
C LYS A 263 8.73 -1.98 -7.19
N GLY A 264 8.49 -0.69 -7.45
CA GLY A 264 9.34 0.16 -8.31
C GLY A 264 10.80 0.23 -7.85
N ARG A 265 11.07 0.85 -6.69
CA ARG A 265 12.43 0.98 -6.11
C ARG A 265 13.10 -0.38 -5.90
N THR A 266 12.38 -1.32 -5.27
CA THR A 266 12.86 -2.69 -5.01
C THR A 266 13.23 -3.42 -6.30
N GLY A 267 12.35 -3.38 -7.29
CA GLY A 267 12.57 -4.00 -8.60
C GLY A 267 13.73 -3.36 -9.34
N THR A 268 13.89 -2.04 -9.27
CA THR A 268 15.01 -1.32 -9.89
C THR A 268 16.35 -1.86 -9.37
N MET A 269 16.51 -1.95 -8.05
CA MET A 269 17.76 -2.43 -7.43
C MET A 269 17.96 -3.94 -7.64
N ILE A 270 16.90 -4.74 -7.53
CA ILE A 270 16.98 -6.19 -7.78
C ILE A 270 17.36 -6.46 -9.23
N CYS A 271 16.75 -5.79 -10.21
CA CYS A 271 17.07 -5.99 -11.61
C CYS A 271 18.52 -5.61 -11.91
N ALA A 272 19.01 -4.49 -11.36
CA ALA A 272 20.41 -4.14 -11.45
C ALA A 272 21.32 -5.25 -10.90
N TYR A 273 20.99 -5.83 -9.74
CA TYR A 273 21.78 -6.92 -9.18
C TYR A 273 21.72 -8.20 -10.03
N LEU A 274 20.56 -8.58 -10.55
CA LEU A 274 20.43 -9.74 -11.44
C LEU A 274 21.28 -9.60 -12.71
N ILE A 275 21.43 -8.37 -13.21
CA ILE A 275 22.34 -8.07 -14.34
C ILE A 275 23.80 -8.12 -13.88
N ALA A 276 24.12 -7.53 -12.72
CA ALA A 276 25.48 -7.54 -12.18
C ALA A 276 26.00 -8.96 -11.92
N SER A 277 25.11 -9.87 -11.47
CA SER A 277 25.39 -11.28 -11.22
C SER A 277 25.19 -12.18 -12.45
N GLU A 278 25.08 -11.58 -13.64
CA GLU A 278 25.05 -12.26 -14.95
C GLU A 278 23.90 -13.28 -15.12
N ILE A 279 22.86 -13.20 -14.28
CA ILE A 279 21.64 -13.99 -14.43
C ILE A 279 20.86 -13.51 -15.67
N PHE A 280 20.92 -12.21 -15.96
CA PHE A 280 20.37 -11.61 -17.18
C PHE A 280 21.38 -10.67 -17.82
N ILE A 281 21.38 -10.62 -19.15
CA ILE A 281 22.25 -9.71 -19.90
C ILE A 281 21.53 -8.38 -20.15
N THR A 282 20.21 -8.44 -20.41
CA THR A 282 19.41 -7.28 -20.80
C THR A 282 18.54 -6.76 -19.67
N ALA A 283 18.29 -5.44 -19.69
CA ALA A 283 17.34 -4.81 -18.78
C ALA A 283 15.92 -5.34 -18.97
N GLU A 284 15.50 -5.60 -20.21
CA GLU A 284 14.16 -6.08 -20.53
C GLU A 284 13.87 -7.45 -19.88
N GLU A 285 14.77 -8.41 -20.06
CA GLU A 285 14.62 -9.75 -19.46
C GLU A 285 14.57 -9.67 -17.93
N SER A 286 15.48 -8.90 -17.33
CA SER A 286 15.52 -8.74 -15.88
C SER A 286 14.25 -8.08 -15.33
N LEU A 287 13.75 -7.03 -15.99
CA LEU A 287 12.52 -6.32 -15.61
C LEU A 287 11.29 -7.23 -15.75
N TYR A 288 11.20 -7.96 -16.86
CA TYR A 288 10.15 -8.93 -17.11
C TYR A 288 10.14 -10.02 -16.05
N TYR A 289 11.29 -10.64 -15.80
CA TYR A 289 11.46 -11.68 -14.79
C TYR A 289 11.03 -11.20 -13.40
N PHE A 290 11.51 -10.03 -12.96
CA PHE A 290 11.13 -9.49 -11.67
C PHE A 290 9.61 -9.31 -11.56
N GLY A 291 8.98 -8.71 -12.56
CA GLY A 291 7.54 -8.50 -12.57
C GLY A 291 6.74 -9.80 -12.59
N GLU A 292 7.20 -10.82 -13.34
CA GLU A 292 6.60 -12.16 -13.35
C GLU A 292 6.67 -12.82 -11.97
N ARG A 293 7.82 -12.75 -11.30
CA ARG A 293 8.00 -13.29 -9.94
C ARG A 293 7.15 -12.56 -8.92
N ARG A 294 7.05 -11.24 -9.05
CA ARG A 294 6.31 -10.40 -8.10
C ARG A 294 4.79 -10.44 -8.30
N THR A 295 4.31 -10.83 -9.48
CA THR A 295 2.89 -10.91 -9.80
C THR A 295 2.32 -12.30 -9.46
N ASP A 296 1.17 -12.32 -8.81
CA ASP A 296 0.30 -13.48 -8.73
C ASP A 296 -0.80 -13.39 -9.80
N LYS A 297 -0.62 -14.16 -10.88
CA LYS A 297 -1.55 -14.17 -12.02
C LYS A 297 -2.87 -14.90 -11.73
N SER A 298 -2.97 -15.62 -10.61
CA SER A 298 -4.20 -16.34 -10.25
C SER A 298 -5.32 -15.40 -9.79
N THR A 299 -4.98 -14.19 -9.35
CA THR A 299 -5.93 -13.25 -8.73
C THR A 299 -6.24 -12.02 -9.58
N SER A 300 -5.35 -11.62 -10.48
CA SER A 300 -5.56 -10.50 -11.41
C SER A 300 -4.55 -10.53 -12.56
N THR A 301 -4.93 -9.95 -13.70
CA THR A 301 -4.06 -9.73 -14.87
C THR A 301 -3.11 -8.53 -14.71
N LYS A 302 -3.25 -7.73 -13.64
CA LYS A 302 -2.44 -6.52 -13.44
C LYS A 302 -0.98 -6.86 -13.15
N PHE A 303 -0.08 -6.56 -14.08
CA PHE A 303 1.37 -6.75 -13.89
C PHE A 303 1.92 -5.94 -12.70
N GLN A 304 2.76 -6.56 -11.88
CA GLN A 304 3.38 -5.98 -10.66
C GLN A 304 4.90 -5.86 -10.85
N GLY A 305 5.35 -5.07 -11.83
CA GLY A 305 6.77 -4.84 -12.10
C GLY A 305 7.30 -3.52 -11.55
N VAL A 306 8.38 -3.07 -12.16
CA VAL A 306 8.92 -1.71 -12.01
C VAL A 306 7.92 -0.70 -12.60
N GLU A 307 7.66 0.39 -11.88
CA GLU A 307 6.47 1.20 -12.09
C GLU A 307 6.70 2.37 -13.06
N THR A 308 7.83 3.08 -12.95
CA THR A 308 8.03 4.33 -13.70
C THR A 308 8.95 4.16 -14.91
N PRO A 309 8.75 4.93 -16.00
CA PRO A 309 9.67 4.94 -17.13
C PRO A 309 11.11 5.29 -16.75
N SER A 310 11.29 6.17 -15.76
CA SER A 310 12.63 6.52 -15.25
C SER A 310 13.30 5.33 -14.56
N GLN A 311 12.57 4.55 -13.77
CA GLN A 311 13.12 3.34 -13.15
C GLN A 311 13.53 2.29 -14.19
N ASN A 312 12.68 2.02 -15.18
CA ASN A 312 13.02 1.11 -16.28
C ASN A 312 14.27 1.60 -17.05
N ARG A 313 14.35 2.91 -17.32
CA ARG A 313 15.51 3.54 -17.96
C ARG A 313 16.80 3.35 -17.16
N TYR A 314 16.75 3.48 -15.83
CA TYR A 314 17.93 3.31 -14.97
C TYR A 314 18.41 1.87 -14.90
N VAL A 315 17.52 0.88 -15.01
CA VAL A 315 17.94 -0.53 -15.22
C VAL A 315 18.66 -0.68 -16.57
N GLY A 316 18.17 -0.02 -17.63
CA GLY A 316 18.85 0.07 -18.92
C GLY A 316 20.25 0.68 -18.83
N TYR A 317 20.38 1.82 -18.16
CA TYR A 317 21.67 2.46 -17.92
C TYR A 317 22.62 1.59 -17.11
N PHE A 318 22.11 0.85 -16.13
CA PHE A 318 22.92 -0.09 -15.38
C PHE A 318 23.40 -1.27 -16.23
N ALA A 319 22.56 -1.79 -17.14
CA ALA A 319 22.99 -2.81 -18.09
C ALA A 319 24.14 -2.30 -18.97
N ASP A 320 24.05 -1.06 -19.45
CA ASP A 320 25.14 -0.41 -20.19
C ASP A 320 26.41 -0.27 -19.31
N VAL A 321 26.28 0.10 -18.03
CA VAL A 321 27.40 0.12 -17.07
C VAL A 321 28.07 -1.25 -16.91
N LYS A 322 27.30 -2.32 -16.77
CA LYS A 322 27.85 -3.69 -16.65
C LYS A 322 28.51 -4.13 -17.96
N ASN A 323 27.80 -4.01 -19.08
CA ASN A 323 28.14 -4.67 -20.33
C ASN A 323 29.15 -3.87 -21.17
N ILE A 324 29.06 -2.54 -21.16
CA ILE A 324 29.92 -1.66 -21.97
C ILE A 324 31.07 -1.13 -21.11
N TYR A 325 30.77 -0.69 -19.90
CA TYR A 325 31.74 -0.03 -19.02
C TYR A 325 32.34 -0.93 -17.94
N ASN A 326 32.08 -2.25 -17.99
CA ASN A 326 32.63 -3.25 -17.07
C ASN A 326 32.52 -2.85 -15.59
N MET A 327 31.32 -2.46 -15.14
CA MET A 327 31.03 -2.03 -13.76
C MET A 327 31.73 -0.73 -13.31
N THR A 328 32.26 0.04 -14.25
CA THR A 328 32.74 1.41 -14.02
C THR A 328 31.71 2.41 -14.52
N LEU A 329 31.63 3.58 -13.87
CA LEU A 329 30.73 4.63 -14.34
C LEU A 329 31.23 5.16 -15.69
N PRO A 330 30.33 5.45 -16.65
CA PRO A 330 30.70 6.11 -17.90
C PRO A 330 31.43 7.44 -17.62
N PRO A 331 32.15 8.02 -18.58
CA PRO A 331 32.74 9.34 -18.41
C PRO A 331 31.67 10.41 -18.13
N ARG A 332 31.90 11.25 -17.12
CA ARG A 332 31.00 12.38 -16.81
C ARG A 332 30.94 13.32 -18.01
N LYS A 333 29.73 13.71 -18.39
CA LYS A 333 29.47 14.79 -19.37
C LYS A 333 28.86 16.00 -18.66
N THR A 334 29.24 17.19 -19.10
CA THR A 334 28.64 18.45 -18.63
C THR A 334 27.90 19.11 -19.77
N LEU A 335 26.57 19.22 -19.64
CA LEU A 335 25.68 19.72 -20.68
C LEU A 335 24.83 20.88 -20.17
N LYS A 336 24.28 21.70 -21.08
CA LYS A 336 23.29 22.73 -20.76
C LYS A 336 22.02 22.49 -21.57
N ILE A 337 20.87 22.51 -20.90
CA ILE A 337 19.58 22.44 -21.58
C ILE A 337 19.26 23.83 -22.15
N LYS A 338 19.26 23.95 -23.49
CA LYS A 338 18.95 25.22 -24.17
C LYS A 338 17.45 25.44 -24.35
N LYS A 339 16.74 24.37 -24.74
CA LYS A 339 15.29 24.39 -24.94
C LYS A 339 14.70 23.02 -24.63
N ILE A 340 13.42 23.02 -24.28
CA ILE A 340 12.59 21.82 -24.14
C ILE A 340 11.43 21.98 -25.12
N VAL A 341 11.13 20.92 -25.87
CA VAL A 341 9.98 20.89 -26.78
C VAL A 341 8.98 19.87 -26.25
N ILE A 342 7.73 20.29 -26.09
CA ILE A 342 6.61 19.45 -25.68
C ILE A 342 5.65 19.37 -26.87
N TYR A 343 5.48 18.18 -27.42
CA TYR A 343 4.51 17.90 -28.48
C TYR A 343 3.17 17.48 -27.89
N SER A 344 2.11 17.58 -28.68
CA SER A 344 0.74 17.24 -28.28
C SER A 344 0.31 18.00 -27.03
N ILE A 345 0.52 19.32 -27.06
CA ILE A 345 0.23 20.18 -25.90
C ILE A 345 -1.27 20.45 -25.77
N HIS A 346 -2.04 20.36 -26.86
CA HIS A 346 -3.47 20.53 -26.85
C HIS A 346 -4.15 19.60 -25.83
N GLY A 347 -4.86 20.18 -24.86
CA GLY A 347 -5.52 19.46 -23.76
C GLY A 347 -4.65 19.25 -22.52
N VAL A 348 -3.36 19.60 -22.54
CA VAL A 348 -2.49 19.58 -21.36
C VAL A 348 -2.54 20.94 -20.67
N GLY A 349 -3.18 20.99 -19.50
CA GLY A 349 -3.31 22.23 -18.73
C GLY A 349 -4.08 23.30 -19.51
N LYS A 350 -3.47 24.46 -19.79
CA LYS A 350 -4.08 25.49 -20.65
C LYS A 350 -3.94 25.23 -22.15
N GLY A 351 -3.25 24.15 -22.55
CA GLY A 351 -3.05 23.79 -23.96
C GLY A 351 -2.06 24.67 -24.72
N ASN A 352 -1.31 25.55 -24.02
CA ASN A 352 -0.36 26.47 -24.63
C ASN A 352 0.95 26.62 -23.83
N GLY A 353 1.12 25.82 -22.77
CA GLY A 353 2.32 25.80 -21.94
C GLY A 353 2.49 26.98 -20.96
N ASN A 354 1.65 28.02 -21.01
CA ASN A 354 1.81 29.20 -20.14
C ASN A 354 1.54 28.92 -18.66
N ASP A 355 0.80 27.86 -18.35
CA ASP A 355 0.59 27.36 -16.99
C ASP A 355 1.72 26.46 -16.49
N LEU A 356 2.65 26.06 -17.37
CA LEU A 356 3.75 25.17 -17.01
C LEU A 356 4.90 25.91 -16.34
N LYS A 357 5.51 25.23 -15.37
CA LYS A 357 6.75 25.61 -14.70
C LYS A 357 7.70 24.43 -14.75
N VAL A 358 8.97 24.68 -15.01
CA VAL A 358 10.00 23.64 -15.07
C VAL A 358 10.95 23.80 -13.90
N GLN A 359 11.22 22.69 -13.23
CA GLN A 359 12.18 22.59 -12.15
C GLN A 359 13.23 21.55 -12.51
N ILE A 360 14.51 21.94 -12.48
CA ILE A 360 15.64 21.04 -12.70
C ILE A 360 16.32 20.81 -11.36
N ILE A 361 16.46 19.53 -11.01
CA ILE A 361 17.04 19.05 -9.77
C ILE A 361 18.27 18.24 -10.12
N MET A 362 19.39 18.51 -9.47
CA MET A 362 20.64 17.78 -9.61
C MET A 362 21.25 17.64 -8.21
N GLN A 363 21.79 16.46 -7.88
CA GLN A 363 22.32 16.19 -6.53
C GLN A 363 21.33 16.53 -5.41
N HIS A 364 20.06 16.18 -5.58
CA HIS A 364 18.97 16.45 -4.63
C HIS A 364 18.71 17.96 -4.34
N LYS A 365 19.23 18.87 -5.16
CA LYS A 365 19.01 20.32 -5.03
C LYS A 365 18.36 20.87 -6.28
N ILE A 366 17.44 21.83 -6.11
CA ILE A 366 16.89 22.61 -7.22
C ILE A 366 18.00 23.51 -7.75
N VAL A 367 18.49 23.20 -8.95
CA VAL A 367 19.56 23.97 -9.60
C VAL A 367 19.02 24.99 -10.60
N PHE A 368 17.81 24.77 -11.10
CA PHE A 368 17.16 25.70 -12.01
C PHE A 368 15.64 25.64 -11.86
N PHE A 369 15.01 26.80 -12.05
CA PHE A 369 13.56 26.94 -12.09
C PHE A 369 13.18 27.98 -13.13
N CYS A 370 12.19 27.66 -13.96
CA CYS A 370 11.62 28.60 -14.90
C CYS A 370 10.08 28.47 -15.02
N SER A 371 9.46 29.56 -15.46
CA SER A 371 8.03 29.71 -15.70
C SER A 371 7.81 30.79 -16.75
N ALA A 372 6.61 30.93 -17.33
CA ALA A 372 6.32 31.93 -18.38
C ALA A 372 6.82 33.35 -18.08
N SER A 373 6.87 33.76 -16.80
CA SER A 373 7.36 35.09 -16.35
C SER A 373 8.81 35.13 -15.86
N LYS A 374 9.53 34.00 -15.79
CA LYS A 374 10.84 33.91 -15.12
C LYS A 374 11.75 32.87 -15.77
N ASN A 375 12.96 33.28 -16.16
CA ASN A 375 14.04 32.41 -16.63
C ASN A 375 13.73 31.52 -17.84
N CYS A 376 12.59 31.69 -18.52
CA CYS A 376 12.35 31.05 -19.81
C CYS A 376 11.47 31.91 -20.71
N TRP A 377 11.54 31.62 -22.00
CA TRP A 377 10.62 32.13 -23.01
C TRP A 377 9.85 30.96 -23.60
N ILE A 378 8.52 31.07 -23.62
CA ILE A 378 7.61 30.01 -24.08
C ILE A 378 7.02 30.44 -25.43
N LEU A 379 7.17 29.57 -26.42
CA LEU A 379 6.61 29.71 -27.76
C LEU A 379 5.61 28.58 -28.00
N HIS A 380 4.37 28.93 -28.33
CA HIS A 380 3.33 27.96 -28.70
C HIS A 380 3.18 27.93 -30.22
N ASP A 381 3.47 26.80 -30.81
CA ASP A 381 3.24 26.51 -32.22
C ASP A 381 1.92 25.75 -32.36
N VAL A 382 0.89 26.49 -32.82
CA VAL A 382 -0.48 25.98 -32.93
C VAL A 382 -0.59 24.97 -34.07
N GLU A 383 0.14 25.16 -35.17
CA GLU A 383 0.07 24.29 -36.35
C GLU A 383 0.74 22.94 -36.06
N ALA A 384 1.87 22.95 -35.34
CA ALA A 384 2.58 21.75 -34.95
C ALA A 384 2.07 21.10 -33.65
N ASP A 385 1.03 21.66 -33.01
CA ASP A 385 0.52 21.25 -31.69
C ASP A 385 1.66 21.06 -30.66
N SER A 386 2.50 22.10 -30.51
CA SER A 386 3.70 21.99 -29.68
C SER A 386 4.06 23.28 -28.95
N VAL A 387 4.77 23.13 -27.83
CA VAL A 387 5.35 24.25 -27.08
C VAL A 387 6.86 24.09 -26.99
N ILE A 388 7.56 25.18 -27.29
CA ILE A 388 9.01 25.31 -27.12
C ILE A 388 9.28 26.22 -25.92
N ILE A 389 9.91 25.67 -24.89
CA ILE A 389 10.37 26.39 -23.71
C ILE A 389 11.87 26.63 -23.87
N HIS A 390 12.28 27.86 -24.15
CA HIS A 390 13.69 28.27 -24.16
C HIS A 390 14.14 28.61 -22.74
N LEU A 391 15.20 27.97 -22.24
CA LEU A 391 15.69 28.16 -20.88
C LEU A 391 16.78 29.25 -20.88
N SER A 392 16.53 30.35 -20.17
CA SER A 392 17.49 31.44 -20.01
C SER A 392 18.45 31.12 -18.87
N ASN A 393 19.75 31.12 -19.14
CA ASN A 393 20.82 30.95 -18.14
C ASN A 393 20.75 29.62 -17.36
N CYS A 394 20.36 28.51 -18.02
CA CYS A 394 20.43 27.18 -17.41
C CYS A 394 21.89 26.84 -17.02
N PRO A 395 22.16 26.44 -15.76
CA PRO A 395 23.51 26.09 -15.33
C PRO A 395 24.01 24.83 -16.05
N PRO A 396 25.33 24.59 -16.08
CA PRO A 396 25.86 23.30 -16.50
C PRO A 396 25.32 22.17 -15.60
N LEU A 397 24.87 21.10 -16.22
CA LEU A 397 24.28 19.91 -15.60
C LEU A 397 25.17 18.69 -15.87
N TYR A 398 25.23 17.77 -14.92
CA TYR A 398 26.05 16.56 -14.97
C TYR A 398 25.45 15.47 -14.06
N ASP A 399 25.94 14.24 -14.19
CA ASP A 399 25.46 13.05 -13.46
C ASP A 399 23.94 12.82 -13.60
N ASP A 400 23.22 12.56 -12.51
CA ASP A 400 21.79 12.32 -12.46
C ASP A 400 21.00 13.65 -12.33
N VAL A 401 20.15 13.93 -13.33
CA VAL A 401 19.37 15.17 -13.42
C VAL A 401 17.88 14.84 -13.47
N LYS A 402 17.08 15.45 -12.60
CA LYS A 402 15.62 15.33 -12.65
C LYS A 402 15.00 16.60 -13.21
N VAL A 403 14.18 16.47 -14.24
CA VAL A 403 13.39 17.55 -14.84
C VAL A 403 11.93 17.33 -14.48
N GLN A 404 11.34 18.29 -13.77
CA GLN A 404 9.99 18.20 -13.24
C GLN A 404 9.13 19.32 -13.83
N PHE A 405 7.93 18.97 -14.28
CA PHE A 405 6.95 19.92 -14.80
C PHE A 405 5.84 20.08 -13.77
N LEU A 406 5.55 21.33 -13.43
CA LEU A 406 4.45 21.73 -12.55
C LEU A 406 3.46 22.53 -13.38
N SER A 407 2.17 22.43 -13.08
CA SER A 407 1.15 23.25 -13.74
C SER A 407 0.35 24.04 -12.70
N SER A 408 0.03 25.31 -13.02
CA SER A 408 -0.90 26.11 -12.22
C SER A 408 -2.38 25.89 -12.55
N SER A 409 -2.70 25.11 -13.58
CA SER A 409 -4.09 24.83 -13.99
C SER A 409 -4.71 23.64 -13.25
N VAL A 410 -3.90 22.83 -12.57
CA VAL A 410 -4.37 21.70 -11.76
C VAL A 410 -4.50 22.14 -10.30
N SER A 411 -5.70 22.04 -9.73
CA SER A 411 -6.01 22.42 -8.34
C SER A 411 -5.45 21.43 -7.30
N ASN A 412 -5.12 20.21 -7.73
CA ASN A 412 -4.39 19.21 -6.96
C ASN A 412 -2.98 19.05 -7.54
N GLN A 413 -1.96 18.90 -6.70
CA GLN A 413 -0.55 18.79 -7.07
C GLN A 413 -0.19 17.50 -7.85
N GLU A 414 -0.93 17.13 -8.90
CA GLU A 414 -0.50 16.08 -9.81
C GLU A 414 0.73 16.58 -10.57
N THR A 415 1.86 15.93 -10.28
CA THR A 415 3.16 16.36 -10.76
C THR A 415 3.75 15.28 -11.65
N THR A 416 3.99 15.62 -12.91
CA THR A 416 4.69 14.75 -13.85
C THR A 416 6.17 15.10 -13.85
N TYR A 417 7.04 14.10 -13.73
CA TYR A 417 8.49 14.28 -13.73
C TYR A 417 9.17 13.28 -14.65
N ALA A 418 10.27 13.72 -15.26
CA ALA A 418 11.18 12.89 -16.04
C ALA A 418 12.57 12.99 -15.42
N SER A 419 13.17 11.85 -15.05
CA SER A 419 14.57 11.83 -14.61
C SER A 419 15.48 11.58 -15.80
N VAL A 420 16.27 12.58 -16.20
CA VAL A 420 17.21 12.54 -17.33
C VAL A 420 18.61 12.27 -16.80
N LEU A 421 19.27 11.24 -17.32
CA LEU A 421 20.65 10.96 -16.94
C LEU A 421 21.61 11.69 -17.88
N VAL A 422 22.56 12.45 -17.34
CA VAL A 422 23.58 13.21 -18.08
C VAL A 422 24.93 12.51 -17.93
N TRP A 423 24.98 11.29 -18.45
CA TRP A 423 26.20 10.54 -18.65
C TRP A 423 26.35 10.21 -20.14
N SER A 424 27.58 9.99 -20.60
CA SER A 424 27.79 9.47 -21.95
C SER A 424 27.30 8.04 -22.05
N PHE A 425 26.07 7.82 -22.51
CA PHE A 425 25.71 6.56 -23.13
C PHE A 425 25.83 6.80 -24.62
N GLU A 426 26.90 6.31 -25.23
CA GLU A 426 27.05 6.33 -26.69
C GLU A 426 26.02 5.35 -27.27
N ARG A 427 24.79 5.84 -27.47
CA ARG A 427 23.84 5.19 -28.37
C ARG A 427 23.93 5.93 -29.69
N PHE A 428 24.65 5.31 -30.63
CA PHE A 428 24.52 5.59 -32.05
C PHE A 428 23.15 5.15 -32.55
#